data_AF-A0A258CXB1-F1
#
_entry.id   AF-A0A258CXB1-F1
#
_cell.length_a   1.000
_cell.length_b   1.000
_cell.length_c   1.000
_cell.angle_alpha   90.00
_cell.angle_beta   90.00
_cell.angle_gamma   90.00
#
_symmetry.space_group_name_H-M   'P 1'
#
loop_
_entity.id
_entity.type
_entity.pdbx_description
1 polymer ?
#
loop_
_entity_poly.entity_id
_entity_poly.type
_entity_poly.pdbx_seq_one_letter_code
_entity_poly.pdbx_strand_id
1 'polypeptide(L)' 'MPENPVSESDAPLKTVPLDAGHTALGGRMVPFSGYSLPVQYPSGIIAEHKWTREHAGLFDVSHMGPSFLTLSSPS' A
#
# COMPACT_ATOMS: atom_id res chain seq x y z
N MET A 1 -28.68 1.36 5.75
CA MET A 1 -27.32 0.80 5.82
C MET A 1 -26.77 1.23 7.16
N PRO A 2 -26.45 0.33 8.10
CA PRO A 2 -25.79 0.77 9.33
C PRO A 2 -24.42 1.35 8.97
N GLU A 3 -24.15 2.57 9.43
CA GLU A 3 -22.84 3.19 9.33
C GLU A 3 -21.78 2.32 10.05
N ASN A 4 -20.75 1.91 9.31
CA ASN A 4 -19.64 1.14 9.84
C ASN A 4 -18.67 2.12 10.56
N PRO A 5 -18.39 1.96 11.86
CA PRO A 5 -17.49 2.88 12.56
C PRO A 5 -16.05 2.54 12.20
N VAL A 6 -15.47 3.24 11.22
CA VAL A 6 -14.02 3.26 11.02
C VAL A 6 -13.42 4.15 12.12
N SER A 7 -13.32 3.63 13.33
CA SER A 7 -12.44 4.20 14.36
C SER A 7 -11.04 3.63 14.15
N GLU A 8 -10.34 4.17 13.15
CA GLU A 8 -8.89 3.98 13.10
C GLU A 8 -8.26 4.88 14.15
N SER A 9 -7.46 4.29 15.03
CA SER A 9 -6.81 4.95 16.17
C SER A 9 -6.09 6.23 15.76
N ASP A 10 -6.14 7.26 16.61
CA ASP A 10 -5.45 8.57 16.49
C ASP A 10 -3.90 8.46 16.56
N ALA A 11 -3.37 7.25 16.45
CA ALA A 11 -1.94 6.99 16.44
C ALA A 11 -1.34 7.42 15.09
N PRO A 12 -0.13 8.02 15.09
CA PRO A 12 0.53 8.41 13.84
C PRO A 12 0.75 7.20 12.94
N LEU A 13 0.39 7.34 11.66
CA LEU A 13 0.55 6.30 10.65
C LEU A 13 2.04 6.05 10.37
N LYS A 14 2.39 4.79 10.15
CA LYS A 14 3.72 4.39 9.67
C LYS A 14 3.85 4.72 8.18
N THR A 15 5.07 4.93 7.70
CA THR A 15 5.35 5.17 6.28
C THR A 15 6.12 4.00 5.66
N VAL A 16 6.02 3.87 4.33
CA VAL A 16 6.81 2.91 3.54
C VAL A 16 8.09 3.56 3.01
N PRO A 17 9.12 2.78 2.61
CA PRO A 17 10.38 3.33 2.11
C PRO A 17 10.22 4.31 0.93
N LEU A 18 9.17 4.16 0.12
CA LEU A 18 8.90 5.01 -1.05
C LEU A 18 7.88 6.13 -0.79
N ASP A 19 7.53 6.43 0.46
CA ASP A 19 6.52 7.43 0.85
C ASP A 19 6.73 8.82 0.20
N ALA A 20 7.98 9.31 0.21
CA ALA A 20 8.32 10.58 -0.42
C ALA A 20 8.08 10.55 -1.94
N GLY A 21 8.36 9.41 -2.59
CA GLY A 21 8.11 9.21 -4.02
C GLY A 21 6.62 9.17 -4.33
N HIS A 22 5.83 8.49 -3.50
CA HIS A 22 4.37 8.47 -3.64
C HIS A 22 3.77 9.87 -3.52
N THR A 23 4.22 10.65 -2.53
CA THR A 23 3.77 12.04 -2.33
C THR A 23 4.17 12.93 -3.50
N ALA A 24 5.41 12.82 -3.99
CA ALA A 24 5.89 13.61 -5.14
C ALA A 24 5.15 13.30 -6.44
N LEU A 25 4.69 12.05 -6.63
CA LEU A 25 3.89 11.62 -7.78
C LEU A 25 2.39 11.95 -7.66
N GLY A 26 1.97 12.60 -6.58
CA GLY A 26 0.57 12.96 -6.35
C GLY A 26 -0.29 11.77 -5.94
N GLY A 27 0.30 10.76 -5.30
CA GLY A 27 -0.43 9.64 -4.71
C GLY A 27 -1.42 10.11 -3.65
N ARG A 28 -2.66 9.66 -3.74
CA ARG A 28 -3.67 9.89 -2.71
C ARG A 28 -3.37 8.97 -1.53
N MET A 29 -2.72 9.51 -0.52
CA MET A 29 -2.35 8.77 0.68
C MET A 29 -3.56 8.52 1.59
N VAL A 30 -3.77 7.27 2.01
CA VAL A 30 -4.86 6.86 2.89
C VAL A 30 -4.32 5.97 4.02
N PRO A 31 -4.98 5.98 5.20
CA PRO A 31 -4.67 5.01 6.24
C PRO A 31 -5.09 3.60 5.81
N PHE A 32 -4.16 2.65 5.92
CA PHE A 32 -4.43 1.23 5.71
C PHE A 32 -3.49 0.37 6.56
N SER A 33 -4.05 -0.50 7.40
CA SER A 33 -3.27 -1.40 8.28
C SER A 33 -2.25 -0.66 9.17
N GLY A 34 -2.54 0.58 9.56
CA GLY A 34 -1.64 1.44 10.34
C GLY A 34 -0.49 2.07 9.55
N TYR A 35 -0.53 2.00 8.21
CA TYR A 35 0.40 2.69 7.30
C TYR A 35 -0.31 3.76 6.47
N SER A 36 0.43 4.79 6.08
CA SER A 36 0.06 5.75 5.04
C SER A 36 0.46 5.17 3.68
N LEU A 37 -0.52 4.84 2.83
CA LEU A 37 -0.29 4.19 1.54
C LEU A 37 -1.04 4.91 0.40
N PRO A 38 -0.48 4.93 -0.83
CA PRO A 38 -1.16 5.51 -1.98
C PRO A 38 -2.29 4.58 -2.48
N VAL A 39 -3.53 5.08 -2.50
CA VAL A 39 -4.68 4.33 -3.05
C VAL A 39 -4.83 4.49 -4.56
N GLN A 40 -4.41 5.63 -5.11
CA GLN A 40 -4.40 5.94 -6.54
C GLN A 40 -3.49 7.15 -6.80
N TYR A 41 -3.07 7.32 -8.04
CA TYR A 41 -2.32 8.45 -8.59
C TYR A 41 -3.24 9.35 -9.45
N PRO A 42 -2.75 10.50 -9.97
CA PRO A 42 -3.59 11.45 -10.69
C PRO A 42 -4.32 10.91 -11.92
N SER A 43 -3.82 9.84 -12.55
CA SER A 43 -4.51 9.15 -13.66
C SER A 43 -5.79 8.42 -13.23
N GLY A 44 -5.93 8.12 -11.94
CA GLY A 44 -7.07 7.45 -11.34
C GLY A 44 -7.02 5.92 -11.41
N ILE A 45 -7.78 5.31 -10.51
CA ILE A 45 -7.76 3.86 -10.25
C ILE A 45 -8.09 2.98 -11.48
N ILE A 46 -9.00 3.45 -12.36
CA ILE A 46 -9.39 2.70 -13.56
C ILE A 46 -8.26 2.72 -14.60
N ALA A 47 -7.56 3.84 -14.75
CA ALA A 47 -6.44 3.94 -15.68
C ALA A 47 -5.27 3.07 -15.22
N GLU A 48 -4.95 3.09 -13.92
CA GLU A 48 -3.91 2.24 -13.31
C GLU A 48 -4.23 0.75 -13.45
N HIS A 49 -5.49 0.36 -13.25
CA HIS A 49 -5.95 -1.00 -13.43
C HIS A 49 -5.74 -1.49 -14.87
N LYS A 50 -6.20 -0.71 -15.86
CA LYS A 50 -6.02 -1.04 -17.29
C LYS A 50 -4.54 -1.09 -17.66
N TRP A 51 -3.75 -0.10 -17.21
CA TRP A 51 -2.32 -0.06 -17.46
C TRP A 51 -1.60 -1.31 -16.94
N THR A 52 -1.92 -1.75 -15.73
CA THR A 52 -1.33 -2.98 -15.16
C THR A 52 -1.71 -4.23 -15.96
N ARG A 53 -2.92 -4.28 -16.52
CA ARG A 53 -3.41 -5.41 -17.32
C ARG A 53 -2.83 -5.45 -18.73
N GLU A 54 -2.67 -4.28 -19.33
CA GLU A 54 -2.23 -4.13 -20.72
C GLU A 54 -0.70 -3.99 -20.85
N HIS A 55 -0.02 -3.54 -19.78
CA HIS A 55 1.41 -3.24 -19.74
C HIS A 55 2.07 -3.86 -18.48
N ALA A 56 2.62 -3.02 -17.59
CA ALA A 56 3.24 -3.43 -16.34
C ALA A 56 2.89 -2.43 -15.24
N GLY A 57 2.50 -2.93 -14.06
CA GLY A 57 2.23 -2.13 -12.87
C GLY A 57 3.31 -2.32 -11.81
N LEU A 58 3.67 -1.24 -11.13
CA LEU A 58 4.55 -1.26 -9.96
C LEU A 58 3.72 -1.03 -8.69
N PHE A 59 3.86 -1.93 -7.72
CA PHE A 59 3.12 -1.88 -6.46
C PHE A 59 4.10 -1.83 -5.29
N ASP A 60 3.98 -0.83 -4.41
CA ASP A 60 4.69 -0.83 -3.14
C ASP A 60 3.91 -1.66 -2.10
N VAL A 61 4.36 -2.91 -1.91
CA VAL A 61 3.82 -3.85 -0.92
C VAL A 61 4.72 -3.97 0.31
N SER A 62 5.62 -3.01 0.54
CA SER A 62 6.64 -3.08 1.60
C SER A 62 6.06 -3.19 3.00
N HIS A 63 4.82 -2.72 3.21
CA HIS A 63 4.12 -2.84 4.50
C HIS A 63 3.86 -4.29 4.92
N MET A 64 3.82 -5.24 3.97
CA MET A 64 3.62 -6.67 4.26
C MET A 64 4.85 -7.30 4.92
N GLY A 65 6.05 -6.77 4.64
CA GLY A 65 7.32 -7.29 5.11
C GLY A 65 7.68 -8.67 4.51
N PRO A 66 8.98 -9.00 4.38
CA PRO A 66 9.40 -10.34 3.99
C PRO A 66 9.26 -11.33 5.15
N SER A 67 8.94 -12.58 4.83
CA SER A 67 8.99 -13.72 5.77
C SER A 67 9.99 -14.75 5.26
N PHE A 68 10.90 -15.20 6.13
CA PHE A 68 11.92 -16.18 5.80
C PHE A 68 11.65 -17.49 6.52
N LEU A 69 11.64 -18.60 5.79
CA LEU A 69 11.56 -19.95 6.36
C LEU A 69 12.89 -20.65 6.14
N THR A 70 13.47 -21.16 7.23
CA THR A 70 14.74 -21.90 7.20
C THR A 70 14.55 -23.25 7.86
N LEU A 71 15.02 -24.32 7.22
CA LEU A 71 15.07 -25.63 7.85
C LEU A 71 16.28 -25.68 8.79
N SER A 72 16.05 -25.91 10.08
CA SER A 72 17.12 -25.99 11.08
C SER A 72 17.84 -27.34 11.11
N SER A 73 17.24 -28.40 10.54
CA SER A 73 17.83 -29.75 10.47
C SER A 73 17.38 -30.49 9.20
N PRO A 74 18.19 -30.56 8.12
CA PRO A 74 17.91 -31.43 6.98
C PRO A 74 18.17 -32.90 7.37
N SER A 75 17.17 -33.76 7.14
CA SER A 75 17.30 -35.22 7.24
C SER A 75 18.02 -35.81 6.04
#